data_AF-A0A536CBR3-F1
#
_entry.id   AF-A0A536CBR3-F1
#
_cell.length_a   1.000
_cell.length_b   1.000
_cell.length_c   1.000
_cell.angle_alpha   90.00
_cell.angle_beta   90.00
_cell.angle_gamma   90.00
#
_symmetry.space_group_name_H-M   'P 1'
#
loop_
_entity.id
_entity.type
_entity.pdbx_description
1 polymer ?
#
loop_
_entity_poly.entity_id
_entity_poly.type
_entity_poly.pdbx_seq_one_letter_code
_entity_poly.pdbx_strand_id
1 'polypeptide(L)'
;VNPTLNDLLGGIQTVTLSDEEARRRGTQKSVLERKSPPTFDVLVEIHDRDRLAIHQPLAEVVDAALRGTLKPPQMRIRGADGAIVARIAEAAPMRTAAVREPLEAPRSRSLHETVSVFPYGVSRNYLEQAINELKVPIRVQNHIEDADLIVTLKNYYRRKDSPLKEAEADGIPIQVLKSNTITQIKNALSRVYQLDTPDPTESALQETLEGISRAKATNSMVELSPQNAYVRRLQHQLVERHELTARSTGKEPNRRLRIYTTAD
;
A
#
# COMPACT_ATOMS: atom_id res chain seq x y z
N VAL A 1 -8.56 7.17 -24.95
CA VAL A 1 -7.35 7.28 -25.79
C VAL A 1 -7.22 8.74 -26.22
N ASN A 2 -6.04 9.34 -26.07
CA ASN A 2 -5.81 10.70 -26.56
C ASN A 2 -5.82 10.67 -28.11
N PRO A 3 -6.79 11.32 -28.78
CA PRO A 3 -7.00 11.15 -30.22
C PRO A 3 -5.81 11.65 -31.07
N THR A 4 -5.05 12.65 -30.60
CA THR A 4 -3.87 13.16 -31.32
C THR A 4 -2.67 12.22 -31.24
N LEU A 5 -2.50 11.49 -30.14
CA LEU A 5 -1.41 10.52 -30.00
C LEU A 5 -1.69 9.22 -30.77
N ASN A 6 -2.96 8.89 -30.97
CA ASN A 6 -3.35 7.68 -31.71
C ASN A 6 -2.84 7.70 -33.16
N ASP A 7 -2.94 8.86 -33.82
CA ASP A 7 -2.49 9.02 -35.20
C ASP A 7 -0.97 8.87 -35.33
N LEU A 8 -0.22 9.44 -34.39
CA LEU A 8 1.26 9.36 -34.35
C LEU A 8 1.79 7.94 -34.12
N LEU A 9 1.00 7.07 -33.48
CA LEU A 9 1.32 5.66 -33.27
C LEU A 9 0.91 4.76 -34.45
N GLY A 10 0.44 5.35 -35.56
CA GLY A 10 0.01 4.63 -36.76
C GLY A 10 -1.48 4.27 -36.77
N GLY A 11 -2.29 4.95 -35.96
CA GLY A 11 -3.75 4.84 -35.92
C GLY A 11 -4.25 3.47 -35.46
N ILE A 12 -4.67 3.34 -34.20
CA ILE A 12 -5.24 2.09 -33.67
C ILE A 12 -6.70 1.95 -34.14
N GLN A 13 -7.05 0.75 -34.63
CA GLN A 13 -8.40 0.39 -35.05
C GLN A 13 -8.79 -1.01 -34.57
N THR A 14 -10.10 -1.24 -34.50
CA THR A 14 -10.66 -2.56 -34.27
C THR A 14 -10.86 -3.28 -35.60
N VAL A 15 -10.26 -4.46 -35.76
CA VAL A 15 -10.42 -5.33 -36.93
C VAL A 15 -11.14 -6.60 -36.50
N THR A 16 -12.13 -7.00 -37.30
CA THR A 16 -12.81 -8.28 -37.12
C THR A 16 -12.11 -9.35 -37.95
N LEU A 17 -11.52 -10.33 -37.28
CA LEU A 17 -10.88 -11.51 -37.88
C LEU A 17 -11.90 -12.61 -38.16
N SER A 18 -11.61 -13.42 -39.17
CA SER A 18 -12.32 -14.68 -39.42
C SER A 18 -12.02 -15.71 -38.34
N ASP A 19 -12.91 -16.68 -38.16
CA ASP A 19 -12.84 -17.73 -37.13
C ASP A 19 -11.53 -18.54 -37.19
N GLU A 20 -11.04 -18.85 -38.38
CA GLU A 20 -9.77 -19.57 -38.56
C GLU A 20 -8.56 -18.74 -38.11
N GLU A 21 -8.50 -17.47 -38.49
CA GLU A 21 -7.38 -16.58 -38.16
C GLU A 21 -7.37 -16.22 -36.66
N ALA A 22 -8.55 -15.99 -36.07
CA ALA A 22 -8.69 -15.77 -34.64
C ALA A 22 -8.23 -17.01 -33.83
N ARG A 23 -8.57 -18.22 -34.30
CA ARG A 23 -8.17 -19.48 -33.65
C ARG A 23 -6.68 -19.75 -33.80
N ARG A 24 -6.06 -19.42 -34.94
CA ARG A 24 -4.62 -19.52 -35.15
C ARG A 24 -3.84 -18.57 -34.21
N ARG A 25 -4.35 -17.36 -33.98
CA ARG A 25 -3.72 -16.36 -33.11
C ARG A 25 -4.07 -16.51 -31.63
N GLY A 26 -5.05 -17.35 -31.29
CA GLY A 26 -5.54 -17.51 -29.92
C GLY A 26 -6.22 -16.25 -29.36
N THR A 27 -6.75 -15.40 -30.24
CA THR A 27 -7.37 -14.11 -29.89
C THR A 27 -8.88 -14.14 -30.14
N GLN A 28 -9.60 -13.13 -29.64
CA GLN A 28 -11.00 -12.94 -29.98
C GLN A 28 -11.17 -12.61 -31.48
N LYS A 29 -12.38 -12.77 -32.01
CA LYS A 29 -12.72 -12.36 -33.39
C LYS A 29 -12.56 -10.85 -33.62
N SER A 30 -12.50 -10.05 -32.56
CA SER A 30 -12.27 -8.61 -32.62
C SER A 30 -10.94 -8.30 -31.95
N VAL A 31 -10.00 -7.68 -32.67
CA VAL A 31 -8.66 -7.35 -32.18
C VAL A 31 -8.33 -5.89 -32.49
N LEU A 32 -7.44 -5.30 -31.69
CA LEU A 32 -6.88 -3.98 -31.96
C LEU A 32 -5.60 -4.12 -32.78
N GLU A 33 -5.55 -3.44 -33.93
CA GLU A 33 -4.37 -3.40 -34.81
C GLU A 33 -4.06 -1.96 -35.22
N ARG A 34 -2.83 -1.70 -35.62
CA ARG A 34 -2.44 -0.41 -36.22
C ARG A 34 -2.86 -0.37 -37.69
N LYS A 35 -3.27 0.80 -38.17
CA LYS A 35 -3.60 1.07 -39.58
C LYS A 35 -2.35 1.23 -40.45
N SER A 36 -1.28 1.78 -39.88
CA SER A 36 -0.05 2.11 -40.58
C SER A 36 1.18 1.98 -39.66
N PRO A 37 2.41 2.03 -40.21
CA PRO A 37 3.61 2.29 -39.43
C PRO A 37 3.46 3.55 -38.56
N PRO A 38 4.06 3.59 -37.35
CA PRO A 38 4.08 4.81 -36.56
C PRO A 38 4.89 5.90 -37.27
N THR A 39 4.59 7.16 -37.00
CA THR A 39 5.29 8.30 -37.63
C THR A 39 6.75 8.38 -37.19
N PHE A 40 7.07 7.88 -35.99
CA PHE A 40 8.42 7.89 -35.42
C PHE A 40 8.87 6.46 -35.07
N ASP A 41 10.16 6.19 -35.25
CA ASP A 41 10.75 4.89 -34.88
C ASP A 41 11.02 4.74 -33.37
N VAL A 42 11.01 5.87 -32.66
CA VAL A 42 11.38 5.97 -31.24
C VAL A 42 10.34 6.81 -30.50
N LEU A 43 9.89 6.30 -29.36
CA LEU A 43 9.13 7.07 -28.37
C LEU A 43 9.99 7.27 -27.13
N VAL A 44 10.10 8.51 -26.67
CA VAL A 44 10.81 8.85 -25.43
C VAL A 44 9.79 9.31 -24.41
N GLU A 45 9.70 8.56 -23.32
CA GLU A 45 8.91 8.92 -22.15
C GLU A 45 9.81 9.59 -21.11
N ILE A 46 9.38 10.78 -20.66
CA ILE A 46 10.11 11.56 -19.66
C ILE A 46 9.54 11.19 -18.29
N HIS A 47 10.30 10.44 -17.50
CA HIS A 47 9.94 10.15 -16.11
C HIS A 47 10.35 11.31 -15.21
N ASP A 48 11.62 11.72 -15.29
CA ASP A 48 12.20 12.82 -14.51
C ASP A 48 13.19 13.62 -15.36
N ARG A 49 13.66 14.76 -14.85
CA ARG A 49 14.66 15.62 -15.51
C ARG A 49 15.92 14.86 -15.94
N ASP A 50 16.31 13.86 -15.16
CA ASP A 50 17.54 13.07 -15.37
C ASP A 50 17.25 11.60 -15.71
N ARG A 51 15.98 11.22 -15.95
CA ARG A 51 15.58 9.83 -16.25
C ARG A 51 14.58 9.76 -17.41
N LEU A 52 14.98 9.08 -18.48
CA LEU A 52 14.20 8.93 -19.71
C LEU A 52 14.02 7.43 -20.03
N ALA A 53 12.82 7.04 -20.46
CA ALA A 53 12.53 5.73 -21.00
C ALA A 53 12.43 5.81 -22.53
N ILE A 54 13.16 4.94 -23.22
CA ILE A 54 13.24 4.93 -24.69
C ILE A 54 12.63 3.63 -25.21
N HIS A 55 11.56 3.75 -25.96
CA HIS A 55 10.87 2.65 -26.62
C HIS A 55 11.31 2.58 -28.08
N GLN A 56 12.09 1.56 -28.42
CA GLN A 56 12.59 1.32 -29.78
C GLN A 56 12.80 -0.20 -30.00
N PRO A 57 12.38 -0.77 -31.15
CA PRO A 57 11.63 -0.15 -32.25
C PRO A 57 10.17 0.12 -31.88
N LEU A 58 9.67 1.34 -32.09
CA LEU A 58 8.33 1.74 -31.65
C LEU A 58 7.23 0.86 -32.25
N ALA A 59 7.35 0.48 -33.52
CA ALA A 59 6.39 -0.40 -34.18
C ALA A 59 6.17 -1.71 -33.40
N GLU A 60 7.26 -2.35 -32.97
CA GLU A 60 7.19 -3.59 -32.20
C GLU A 60 6.66 -3.38 -30.79
N VAL A 61 6.99 -2.25 -30.17
CA VAL A 61 6.50 -1.89 -28.83
C VAL A 61 4.98 -1.70 -28.85
N VAL A 62 4.46 -0.96 -29.84
CA VAL A 62 3.01 -0.75 -29.98
C VAL A 62 2.32 -2.06 -30.33
N ASP A 63 2.85 -2.86 -31.25
CA ASP A 63 2.27 -4.15 -31.60
C ASP A 63 2.25 -5.13 -30.43
N ALA A 64 3.31 -5.15 -29.62
CA ALA A 64 3.35 -5.93 -28.41
C ALA A 64 2.31 -5.42 -27.40
N ALA A 65 2.19 -4.10 -27.21
CA ALA A 65 1.23 -3.50 -26.30
C ALA A 65 -0.23 -3.79 -26.70
N LEU A 66 -0.55 -3.74 -28.00
CA LEU A 66 -1.87 -4.11 -28.54
C LEU A 66 -2.19 -5.60 -28.34
N ARG A 67 -1.17 -6.45 -28.24
CA ARG A 67 -1.29 -7.88 -27.88
C ARG A 67 -1.28 -8.14 -26.38
N GLY A 68 -1.25 -7.11 -25.54
CA GLY A 68 -1.23 -7.23 -24.08
C GLY A 68 0.15 -7.54 -23.48
N THR A 69 1.22 -7.40 -24.26
CA THR A 69 2.61 -7.61 -23.81
C THR A 69 3.39 -6.31 -23.86
N LEU A 70 3.85 -5.79 -22.72
CA LEU A 70 4.68 -4.58 -22.70
C LEU A 70 6.16 -4.95 -22.83
N LYS A 71 6.82 -4.44 -23.87
CA LYS A 71 8.28 -4.56 -24.00
C LYS A 71 8.96 -3.56 -23.05
N PRO A 72 9.97 -3.98 -22.27
CA PRO A 72 10.66 -3.08 -21.36
C PRO A 72 11.42 -2.00 -22.15
N PRO A 73 11.32 -0.71 -21.77
CA PRO A 73 12.06 0.36 -22.43
C PRO A 73 13.54 0.34 -22.06
N GLN A 74 14.35 1.00 -22.89
CA GLN A 74 15.72 1.33 -22.53
C GLN A 74 15.73 2.57 -21.63
N MET A 75 16.27 2.45 -20.43
CA MET A 75 16.39 3.57 -19.50
C MET A 75 17.69 4.33 -19.75
N ARG A 76 17.58 5.64 -19.90
CA ARG A 76 18.73 6.56 -19.88
C ARG A 76 18.68 7.41 -18.64
N ILE A 77 19.72 7.29 -17.82
CA ILE A 77 19.87 8.03 -16.56
C ILE A 77 21.08 8.95 -16.69
N ARG A 78 20.90 10.23 -16.39
CA ARG A 78 21.98 11.22 -16.31
C ARG A 78 22.51 11.27 -14.87
N GLY A 79 23.79 10.98 -14.69
CA GLY A 79 24.51 11.10 -13.41
C GLY A 79 24.81 12.55 -13.04
N ALA A 80 25.20 12.78 -11.78
CA ALA A 80 25.52 14.10 -11.25
C ALA A 80 26.74 14.77 -11.91
N ASP A 81 27.57 13.98 -12.58
CA ASP A 81 28.73 14.37 -13.39
C ASP A 81 28.36 14.64 -14.87
N GLY A 82 27.08 14.48 -15.25
CA GLY A 82 26.61 14.59 -16.62
C GLY A 82 26.79 13.32 -17.45
N ALA A 83 27.34 12.23 -16.90
CA ALA A 83 27.50 10.98 -17.62
C ALA A 83 26.13 10.31 -17.84
N ILE A 84 25.89 9.80 -19.06
CA ILE A 84 24.64 9.12 -19.41
C ILE A 84 24.87 7.61 -19.30
N VAL A 85 24.18 6.97 -18.37
CA VAL A 85 24.16 5.51 -18.24
C VAL A 85 22.94 4.98 -18.97
N ALA A 86 23.17 4.27 -20.08
CA ALA A 86 22.14 3.51 -20.77
C ALA A 86 22.05 2.11 -20.15
N ARG A 87 20.91 1.78 -19.56
CA ARG A 87 20.59 0.42 -19.11
C ARG A 87 19.32 0.01 -19.81
N ILE A 88 19.33 -1.14 -20.46
CA ILE A 88 18.06 -1.81 -20.78
C ILE A 88 17.41 -2.01 -19.42
N ALA A 89 16.17 -1.52 -19.22
CA ALA A 89 15.44 -1.97 -18.05
C ALA A 89 15.42 -3.49 -18.21
N GLU A 90 16.15 -4.20 -17.34
CA GLU A 90 15.80 -5.60 -17.14
C GLU A 90 14.30 -5.54 -16.94
N ALA A 91 13.57 -6.36 -17.69
CA ALA A 91 12.32 -6.83 -17.19
C ALA A 91 12.69 -7.50 -15.86
N ALA A 92 12.79 -6.71 -14.78
CA ALA A 92 12.21 -7.08 -13.52
C ALA A 92 10.92 -7.73 -13.97
N PRO A 93 10.73 -9.03 -13.72
CA PRO A 93 9.50 -9.65 -14.14
C PRO A 93 8.44 -8.72 -13.58
N MET A 94 7.76 -7.98 -14.48
CA MET A 94 6.38 -7.64 -14.28
C MET A 94 5.87 -8.98 -13.87
N ARG A 95 5.58 -9.13 -12.57
CA ARG A 95 5.08 -10.36 -12.02
C ARG A 95 4.01 -10.71 -13.01
N THR A 96 4.29 -11.71 -13.84
CA THR A 96 3.30 -12.22 -14.76
C THR A 96 2.10 -12.38 -13.84
N ALA A 97 0.96 -11.91 -14.30
CA ALA A 97 -0.29 -12.47 -13.85
C ALA A 97 -0.17 -14.00 -14.06
N ALA A 98 0.58 -14.68 -13.19
CA ALA A 98 0.26 -15.99 -12.71
C ALA A 98 -1.17 -15.76 -12.30
N VAL A 99 -2.05 -16.26 -13.15
CA VAL A 99 -3.46 -16.48 -12.93
C VAL A 99 -3.62 -16.60 -11.43
N ARG A 100 -3.99 -15.48 -10.78
CA ARG A 100 -4.38 -15.52 -9.39
C ARG A 100 -5.74 -16.17 -9.49
N GLU A 101 -5.73 -17.49 -9.39
CA GLU A 101 -6.89 -18.23 -8.95
C GLU A 101 -7.54 -17.42 -7.82
N PRO A 102 -8.87 -17.28 -7.86
CA PRO A 102 -9.60 -16.40 -6.95
C PRO A 102 -9.12 -16.65 -5.52
N LEU A 103 -8.54 -15.61 -4.92
CA LEU A 103 -7.98 -15.64 -3.57
C LEU A 103 -9.00 -16.20 -2.59
N GLU A 104 -8.79 -17.45 -2.19
CA GLU A 104 -8.96 -17.87 -0.81
C GLU A 104 -8.24 -16.87 0.11
N ALA A 105 -8.84 -16.72 1.30
CA ALA A 105 -8.46 -15.93 2.49
C ALA A 105 -7.04 -15.30 2.53
N PRO A 106 -6.91 -14.11 3.15
CA PRO A 106 -5.68 -13.30 3.10
C PRO A 106 -4.45 -14.11 3.48
N ARG A 107 -3.56 -14.36 2.51
CA ARG A 107 -2.23 -14.92 2.76
C ARG A 107 -1.54 -14.03 3.78
N SER A 108 -1.29 -14.60 4.96
CA SER A 108 -0.44 -14.07 6.01
C SER A 108 0.94 -13.78 5.43
N ARG A 109 1.29 -12.50 5.26
CA ARG A 109 2.67 -12.13 4.91
C ARG A 109 3.53 -12.34 6.16
N SER A 110 4.47 -13.28 6.07
CA SER A 110 5.47 -13.51 7.12
C SER A 110 6.29 -12.24 7.38
N LEU A 111 6.65 -12.00 8.65
CA LEU A 111 7.42 -10.83 9.14
C LEU A 111 8.78 -10.59 8.47
N HIS A 112 9.22 -11.47 7.57
CA HIS A 112 10.51 -11.45 6.90
C HIS A 112 10.48 -10.99 5.44
N GLU A 113 9.30 -10.85 4.84
CA GLU A 113 9.20 -10.31 3.47
C GLU A 113 9.28 -8.80 3.50
N THR A 114 10.27 -8.23 2.82
CA THR A 114 10.39 -6.78 2.69
C THR A 114 9.32 -6.25 1.75
N VAL A 115 8.29 -5.60 2.27
CA VAL A 115 7.21 -5.04 1.45
C VAL A 115 7.58 -3.65 0.95
N SER A 116 7.44 -3.44 -0.35
CA SER A 116 7.59 -2.11 -0.97
C SER A 116 6.28 -1.35 -0.88
N VAL A 117 6.28 -0.18 -0.24
CA VAL A 117 5.06 0.63 0.02
C VAL A 117 5.16 1.99 -0.67
N PHE A 118 4.12 2.36 -1.41
CA PHE A 118 4.01 3.68 -2.02
C PHE A 118 2.96 4.56 -1.29
N PRO A 119 3.36 5.71 -0.72
CA PRO A 119 2.43 6.66 -0.12
C PRO A 119 1.78 7.57 -1.17
N TYR A 120 0.45 7.54 -1.29
CA TYR A 120 -0.30 8.43 -2.15
C TYR A 120 -1.18 9.39 -1.32
N GLY A 121 -0.83 10.67 -1.27
CA GLY A 121 -1.55 11.65 -0.45
C GLY A 121 -1.37 11.48 1.07
N VAL A 122 -0.37 10.70 1.48
CA VAL A 122 0.04 10.46 2.87
C VAL A 122 1.45 10.99 3.06
N SER A 123 1.75 11.55 4.23
CA SER A 123 3.08 12.13 4.50
C SER A 123 4.14 11.03 4.55
N ARG A 124 5.17 11.17 3.71
CA ARG A 124 6.33 10.26 3.71
C ARG A 124 7.02 10.21 5.07
N ASN A 125 7.18 11.35 5.73
CA ASN A 125 7.80 11.42 7.06
C ASN A 125 7.02 10.63 8.11
N TYR A 126 5.67 10.70 8.08
CA TYR A 126 4.84 9.94 9.02
C TYR A 126 4.86 8.45 8.72
N LEU A 127 4.99 8.07 7.44
CA LEU A 127 5.16 6.68 7.04
C LEU A 127 6.51 6.12 7.51
N GLU A 128 7.61 6.83 7.26
CA GLU A 128 8.95 6.44 7.72
C GLU A 128 9.03 6.36 9.25
N GLN A 129 8.40 7.31 9.96
CA GLN A 129 8.32 7.27 11.42
C GLN A 129 7.53 6.05 11.92
N ALA A 130 6.37 5.75 11.31
CA ALA A 130 5.60 4.57 11.68
C ALA A 130 6.35 3.25 11.41
N ILE A 131 7.13 3.18 10.32
CA ILE A 131 7.98 2.03 9.97
C ILE A 131 9.07 1.83 11.03
N ASN A 132 9.76 2.92 11.41
CA ASN A 132 10.82 2.88 12.42
C ASN A 132 10.29 2.47 13.80
N GLU A 133 9.11 2.95 14.19
CA GLU A 133 8.46 2.57 15.46
C GLU A 133 8.02 1.10 15.47
N LEU A 134 7.50 0.59 14.35
CA LEU A 134 7.07 -0.81 14.23
C LEU A 134 8.22 -1.80 14.00
N LYS A 135 9.42 -1.31 13.65
CA LYS A 135 10.59 -2.13 13.28
C LYS A 135 10.27 -3.16 12.20
N VAL A 136 9.42 -2.79 11.24
CA VAL A 136 9.03 -3.64 10.12
C VAL A 136 9.98 -3.46 8.93
N PRO A 137 10.28 -4.53 8.18
CA PRO A 137 11.11 -4.43 6.98
C PRO A 137 10.29 -3.84 5.82
N ILE A 138 10.02 -2.54 5.84
CA ILE A 138 9.27 -1.85 4.77
C ILE A 138 10.21 -0.91 4.01
N ARG A 139 10.15 -0.97 2.68
CA ARG A 139 10.80 0.02 1.80
C ARG A 139 9.77 1.00 1.28
N VAL A 140 10.00 2.29 1.50
CA VAL A 140 9.15 3.34 0.94
C VAL A 140 9.61 3.63 -0.49
N GLN A 141 8.72 3.43 -1.46
CA GLN A 141 8.98 3.68 -2.88
C GLN A 141 8.40 5.03 -3.31
N ASN A 142 9.00 5.61 -4.35
CA ASN A 142 8.57 6.88 -4.95
C ASN A 142 7.69 6.69 -6.19
N HIS A 143 7.56 5.46 -6.69
CA HIS A 143 6.78 5.12 -7.89
C HIS A 143 5.81 3.99 -7.55
N ILE A 144 4.65 3.99 -8.23
CA ILE A 144 3.58 3.01 -8.03
C ILE A 144 3.97 1.64 -8.62
N GLU A 145 4.68 1.65 -9.74
CA GLU A 145 5.12 0.46 -10.48
C GLU A 145 6.00 -0.48 -9.64
N ASP A 146 6.79 0.09 -8.73
CA ASP A 146 7.72 -0.65 -7.86
C ASP A 146 7.08 -1.04 -6.51
N ALA A 147 5.78 -0.82 -6.31
CA ALA A 147 5.11 -0.96 -5.02
C ALA A 147 4.26 -2.23 -4.91
N ASP A 148 4.41 -2.94 -3.78
CA ASP A 148 3.61 -4.11 -3.42
C ASP A 148 2.34 -3.76 -2.63
N LEU A 149 2.25 -2.51 -2.15
CA LEU A 149 1.15 -1.95 -1.37
C LEU A 149 1.10 -0.43 -1.56
N ILE A 150 -0.08 0.11 -1.75
CA ILE A 150 -0.30 1.56 -1.79
C ILE A 150 -1.01 1.99 -0.53
N VAL A 151 -0.58 3.09 0.08
CA VAL A 151 -1.23 3.69 1.24
C VAL A 151 -1.77 5.05 0.85
N THR A 152 -3.09 5.22 0.91
CA THR A 152 -3.80 6.44 0.47
C THR A 152 -4.83 6.92 1.48
N LEU A 153 -5.27 8.18 1.38
CA LEU A 153 -6.39 8.68 2.20
C LEU A 153 -7.73 8.45 1.51
N LYS A 154 -8.81 8.35 2.31
CA LYS A 154 -10.19 8.20 1.85
C LYS A 154 -10.61 9.25 0.81
N ASN A 155 -10.12 10.48 0.94
CA ASN A 155 -10.44 11.56 -0.01
C ASN A 155 -9.88 11.30 -1.41
N TYR A 156 -8.64 10.79 -1.50
CA TYR A 156 -8.00 10.45 -2.76
C TYR A 156 -8.57 9.16 -3.36
N TYR A 157 -8.89 8.18 -2.51
CA TYR A 157 -9.57 6.95 -2.95
C TYR A 157 -10.95 7.22 -3.58
N ARG A 158 -11.76 8.11 -2.99
CA ARG A 158 -13.10 8.44 -3.53
C ARG A 158 -13.06 9.15 -4.88
N ARG A 159 -11.99 9.90 -5.17
CA ARG A 159 -11.83 10.61 -6.45
C ARG A 159 -11.42 9.67 -7.58
N LYS A 160 -10.92 8.46 -7.25
CA LYS A 160 -10.35 7.50 -8.20
C LYS A 160 -9.41 8.19 -9.21
N ASP A 161 -8.44 8.95 -8.67
CA ASP A 161 -7.40 9.58 -9.48
C ASP A 161 -6.66 8.51 -10.31
N SER A 162 -6.20 8.85 -11.52
CA SER A 162 -5.58 7.92 -12.48
C SER A 162 -4.57 6.93 -11.86
N PRO A 163 -3.67 7.35 -10.95
CA PRO A 163 -2.67 6.45 -10.38
C PRO A 163 -3.27 5.37 -9.46
N LEU A 164 -4.43 5.63 -8.85
CA LEU A 164 -5.16 4.65 -8.04
C LEU A 164 -5.95 3.67 -8.90
N LYS A 165 -6.43 4.11 -10.08
CA LYS A 165 -7.11 3.23 -11.05
C LYS A 165 -6.14 2.27 -11.72
N GLU A 166 -4.96 2.75 -12.06
CA GLU A 166 -3.86 1.93 -12.61
C GLU A 166 -3.44 0.87 -11.59
N ALA A 167 -3.22 1.27 -10.34
CA ALA A 167 -2.94 0.33 -9.26
C ALA A 167 -4.05 -0.70 -8.99
N GLU A 168 -5.32 -0.29 -9.09
CA GLU A 168 -6.48 -1.18 -8.95
C GLU A 168 -6.53 -2.18 -10.13
N ALA A 169 -6.21 -1.73 -11.35
CA ALA A 169 -6.11 -2.58 -12.53
C ALA A 169 -4.94 -3.58 -12.45
N ASP A 170 -3.82 -3.17 -11.84
CA ASP A 170 -2.63 -4.01 -11.61
C ASP A 170 -2.80 -4.97 -10.41
N GLY A 171 -3.93 -4.91 -9.71
CA GLY A 171 -4.22 -5.78 -8.57
C GLY A 171 -3.32 -5.54 -7.36
N ILE A 172 -2.75 -4.33 -7.25
CA ILE A 172 -1.97 -3.90 -6.10
C ILE A 172 -2.94 -3.57 -4.95
N PRO A 173 -2.78 -4.15 -3.75
CA PRO A 173 -3.64 -3.83 -2.62
C PRO A 173 -3.50 -2.35 -2.25
N ILE A 174 -4.63 -1.65 -2.15
CA ILE A 174 -4.70 -0.24 -1.76
C ILE A 174 -5.22 -0.18 -0.32
N GLN A 175 -4.39 0.31 0.59
CA GLN A 175 -4.81 0.61 1.95
C GLN A 175 -5.34 2.03 2.08
N VAL A 176 -6.56 2.18 2.59
CA VAL A 176 -7.24 3.46 2.73
C VAL A 176 -7.25 3.90 4.19
N LEU A 177 -6.60 5.02 4.48
CA LEU A 177 -6.59 5.67 5.77
C LEU A 177 -7.70 6.73 5.89
N LYS A 178 -8.21 6.94 7.11
CA LYS A 178 -9.19 8.00 7.39
C LYS A 178 -8.51 9.36 7.52
N SER A 179 -7.27 9.40 8.01
CA SER A 179 -6.51 10.61 8.32
C SER A 179 -5.01 10.39 8.16
N ASN A 180 -4.28 11.44 7.80
CA ASN A 180 -2.84 11.44 7.67
C ASN A 180 -2.16 11.60 9.04
N THR A 181 -2.29 10.58 9.91
CA THR A 181 -1.67 10.54 11.24
C THR A 181 -0.81 9.31 11.40
N ILE A 182 0.27 9.42 12.18
CA ILE A 182 1.22 8.32 12.45
C ILE A 182 0.48 7.11 13.02
N THR A 183 -0.45 7.30 13.97
CA THR A 183 -1.24 6.21 14.56
C THR A 183 -2.07 5.44 13.54
N GLN A 184 -2.69 6.13 12.57
CA GLN A 184 -3.47 5.45 11.55
C GLN A 184 -2.61 4.69 10.56
N ILE A 185 -1.46 5.26 10.18
CA ILE A 185 -0.49 4.58 9.33
C ILE A 185 0.03 3.33 10.05
N LYS A 186 0.39 3.47 11.33
CA LYS A 186 0.84 2.36 12.18
C LYS A 186 -0.19 1.23 12.21
N ASN A 187 -1.44 1.53 12.57
CA ASN A 187 -2.50 0.53 12.63
C ASN A 187 -2.77 -0.12 11.25
N ALA A 188 -2.59 0.62 10.15
CA ALA A 188 -2.72 0.07 8.81
C ALA A 188 -1.57 -0.88 8.46
N LEU A 189 -0.32 -0.51 8.76
CA LEU A 189 0.85 -1.35 8.54
C LEU A 189 0.84 -2.59 9.43
N SER A 190 0.42 -2.46 10.69
CA SER A 190 0.28 -3.61 11.60
C SER A 190 -0.72 -4.65 11.08
N ARG A 191 -1.87 -4.22 10.55
CA ARG A 191 -2.83 -5.13 9.91
C ARG A 191 -2.26 -5.87 8.69
N VAL A 192 -1.39 -5.22 7.91
CA VAL A 192 -0.76 -5.84 6.73
C VAL A 192 0.23 -6.94 7.12
N TYR A 193 0.98 -6.73 8.19
CA TYR A 193 1.95 -7.69 8.70
C TYR A 193 1.40 -8.63 9.78
N GLN A 194 0.09 -8.57 10.06
CA GLN A 194 -0.54 -9.28 11.19
C GLN A 194 0.26 -9.10 12.49
N LEU A 195 0.89 -7.94 12.64
CA LEU A 195 1.46 -7.54 13.90
C LEU A 195 0.27 -7.23 14.78
N ASP A 196 0.07 -8.05 15.80
CA ASP A 196 -0.74 -7.72 16.96
C ASP A 196 -0.08 -6.51 17.64
N THR A 197 -0.18 -5.33 17.04
CA THR A 197 -0.12 -4.10 17.81
C THR A 197 -1.53 -3.91 18.32
N PRO A 198 -1.85 -4.33 19.56
CA PRO A 198 -3.13 -4.00 20.15
C PRO A 198 -3.31 -2.49 20.04
N ASP A 199 -4.53 -2.06 19.71
CA ASP A 199 -4.89 -0.65 19.81
C ASP A 199 -4.40 -0.16 21.19
N PRO A 200 -3.75 1.01 21.31
CA PRO A 200 -3.37 1.53 22.63
C PRO A 200 -4.50 1.46 23.65
N THR A 201 -5.75 1.57 23.19
CA THR A 201 -6.96 1.35 23.98
C THR A 201 -7.14 -0.11 24.40
N GLU A 202 -7.04 -1.06 23.47
CA GLU A 202 -7.15 -2.51 23.76
C GLU A 202 -6.06 -2.97 24.70
N SER A 203 -4.80 -2.55 24.48
CA SER A 203 -3.68 -2.86 25.37
C SER A 203 -3.93 -2.33 26.78
N ALA A 204 -4.44 -1.11 26.91
CA ALA A 204 -4.77 -0.51 28.20
C ALA A 204 -5.95 -1.20 28.91
N LEU A 205 -6.93 -1.71 28.16
CA LEU A 205 -8.04 -2.49 28.71
C LEU A 205 -7.60 -3.89 29.13
N GLN A 206 -6.71 -4.51 28.35
CA GLN A 206 -6.10 -5.79 28.70
C GLN A 206 -5.24 -5.67 29.96
N GLU A 207 -4.40 -4.63 30.07
CA GLU A 207 -3.66 -4.29 31.28
C GLU A 207 -4.60 -4.12 32.49
N THR A 208 -5.79 -3.56 32.27
CA THR A 208 -6.80 -3.41 33.32
C THR A 208 -7.36 -4.74 33.76
N LEU A 209 -7.68 -5.66 32.84
CA LEU A 209 -8.14 -7.02 33.18
C LEU A 209 -7.08 -7.77 33.97
N GLU A 210 -5.82 -7.71 33.55
CA GLU A 210 -4.70 -8.29 34.29
C GLU A 210 -4.52 -7.63 35.67
N GLY A 211 -4.70 -6.31 35.75
CA GLY A 211 -4.70 -5.56 37.00
C GLY A 211 -5.81 -5.98 37.97
N ILE A 212 -7.03 -6.18 37.47
CA ILE A 212 -8.19 -6.68 38.24
C ILE A 212 -7.88 -8.08 38.77
N SER A 213 -7.43 -8.99 37.90
CA SER A 213 -7.09 -10.37 38.28
C SER A 213 -5.99 -10.40 39.33
N ARG A 214 -4.93 -9.59 39.18
CA ARG A 214 -3.86 -9.46 40.18
C ARG A 214 -4.39 -8.90 41.49
N ALA A 215 -5.16 -7.82 41.45
CA ALA A 215 -5.74 -7.20 42.64
C ALA A 215 -6.60 -8.22 43.41
N LYS A 216 -7.45 -9.00 42.73
CA LYS A 216 -8.24 -10.07 43.35
C LYS A 216 -7.37 -11.19 43.94
N ALA A 217 -6.27 -11.55 43.28
CA ALA A 217 -5.39 -12.63 43.73
C ALA A 217 -4.51 -12.23 44.94
N THR A 218 -3.94 -11.02 44.94
CA THR A 218 -3.05 -10.54 46.02
C THR A 218 -3.79 -9.73 47.08
N ASN A 219 -5.09 -9.48 46.90
CA ASN A 219 -5.92 -8.62 47.72
C ASN A 219 -5.28 -7.26 48.05
N SER A 220 -4.61 -6.68 47.05
CA SER A 220 -3.79 -5.49 47.20
C SER A 220 -4.09 -4.47 46.12
N MET A 221 -3.78 -3.20 46.41
CA MET A 221 -3.89 -2.13 45.43
C MET A 221 -2.92 -2.35 44.26
N VAL A 222 -3.41 -2.16 43.03
CA VAL A 222 -2.63 -2.26 41.79
C VAL A 222 -2.71 -0.95 41.02
N GLU A 223 -1.55 -0.46 40.58
CA GLU A 223 -1.44 0.75 39.76
C GLU A 223 -1.24 0.38 38.29
N LEU A 224 -2.00 1.03 37.41
CA LEU A 224 -1.88 0.86 35.95
C LEU A 224 -1.01 1.96 35.32
N SER A 225 -0.66 1.76 34.06
CA SER A 225 0.04 2.75 33.25
C SER A 225 -0.76 4.06 33.07
N PRO A 226 -0.10 5.21 32.87
CA PRO A 226 -0.76 6.45 32.49
C PRO A 226 -1.55 6.35 31.19
N GLN A 227 -2.78 6.86 31.21
CA GLN A 227 -3.71 6.79 30.08
C GLN A 227 -4.49 8.09 29.94
N ASN A 228 -4.91 8.39 28.71
CA ASN A 228 -5.74 9.57 28.43
C ASN A 228 -7.13 9.47 29.11
N ALA A 229 -7.85 10.59 29.18
CA ALA A 229 -9.13 10.67 29.88
C ALA A 229 -10.21 9.69 29.35
N TYR A 230 -10.24 9.43 28.03
CA TYR A 230 -11.21 8.52 27.42
C TYR A 230 -10.95 7.07 27.83
N VAL A 231 -9.70 6.61 27.71
CA VAL A 231 -9.30 5.25 28.10
C VAL A 231 -9.52 5.05 29.61
N ARG A 232 -9.13 6.00 30.46
CA ARG A 232 -9.38 5.92 31.91
C ARG A 232 -10.87 5.78 32.27
N ARG A 233 -11.78 6.38 31.49
CA ARG A 233 -13.22 6.21 31.68
C ARG A 233 -13.65 4.76 31.43
N LEU A 234 -13.16 4.16 30.34
CA LEU A 234 -13.44 2.76 30.02
C LEU A 234 -12.84 1.81 31.05
N GLN A 235 -11.61 2.07 31.51
CA GLN A 235 -10.96 1.29 32.55
C GLN A 235 -11.77 1.33 33.87
N HIS A 236 -12.26 2.50 34.29
CA HIS A 236 -13.17 2.60 35.45
C HIS A 236 -14.42 1.75 35.29
N GLN A 237 -15.12 1.87 34.16
CA GLN A 237 -16.33 1.08 33.89
C GLN A 237 -16.05 -0.43 33.92
N LEU A 238 -14.86 -0.85 33.47
CA LEU A 238 -14.46 -2.25 33.49
C LEU A 238 -14.17 -2.74 34.91
N VAL A 239 -13.48 -1.93 35.72
CA VAL A 239 -13.20 -2.24 37.13
C VAL A 239 -14.49 -2.34 37.95
N GLU A 240 -15.42 -1.40 37.77
CA GLU A 240 -16.73 -1.40 38.44
C GLU A 240 -17.55 -2.65 38.10
N ARG A 241 -17.52 -3.10 36.83
CA ARG A 241 -18.20 -4.34 36.41
C ARG A 241 -17.66 -5.58 37.12
N HIS A 242 -16.40 -5.56 37.56
CA HIS A 242 -15.78 -6.65 38.30
C HIS A 242 -15.85 -6.45 39.83
N GLU A 243 -16.71 -5.54 40.30
CA GLU A 243 -16.99 -5.28 41.72
C GLU A 243 -15.78 -4.74 42.50
N LEU A 244 -14.89 -4.03 41.82
CA LEU A 244 -13.73 -3.36 42.42
C LEU A 244 -13.91 -1.85 42.36
N THR A 245 -13.17 -1.13 43.20
CA THR A 245 -13.17 0.34 43.20
C THR A 245 -11.91 0.84 42.50
N ALA A 246 -12.02 1.88 41.68
CA ALA A 246 -10.86 2.53 41.12
C ALA A 246 -10.79 4.03 41.47
N ARG A 247 -9.58 4.59 41.47
CA ARG A 247 -9.35 6.03 41.61
C ARG A 247 -8.30 6.51 40.63
N SER A 248 -8.59 7.58 39.89
CA SER A 248 -7.60 8.19 38.99
C SER A 248 -6.69 9.16 39.76
N THR A 249 -5.39 8.93 39.73
CA THR A 249 -4.37 9.74 40.43
C THR A 249 -3.33 10.31 39.46
N GLY A 250 -2.70 11.43 39.82
CA GLY A 250 -1.70 12.12 38.99
C GLY A 250 -2.24 13.32 38.19
N LYS A 251 -1.34 13.98 37.46
CA LYS A 251 -1.64 15.11 36.55
C LYS A 251 -1.45 14.68 35.10
N GLU A 252 -2.27 15.20 34.20
CA GLU A 252 -2.16 14.94 32.76
C GLU A 252 -0.77 15.42 32.25
N PRO A 253 -0.07 14.67 31.37
CA PRO A 253 -0.45 13.41 30.71
C PRO A 253 -0.16 12.13 31.51
N ASN A 254 0.50 12.24 32.66
CA ASN A 254 0.92 11.10 33.49
C ASN A 254 -0.18 10.63 34.46
N ARG A 255 -1.45 10.91 34.15
CA ARG A 255 -2.58 10.54 35.01
C ARG A 255 -2.96 9.08 34.76
N ARG A 256 -3.13 8.32 35.83
CA ARG A 256 -3.31 6.85 35.79
C ARG A 256 -4.38 6.36 36.74
N LEU A 257 -4.78 5.10 36.59
CA LEU A 257 -5.80 4.45 37.39
C LEU A 257 -5.15 3.57 38.48
N ARG A 258 -5.67 3.64 39.70
CA ARG A 258 -5.37 2.70 40.79
C ARG A 258 -6.61 1.89 41.08
N ILE A 259 -6.47 0.58 41.12
CA ILE A 259 -7.52 -0.38 41.47
C ILE A 259 -7.35 -0.75 42.94
N TYR A 260 -8.45 -0.72 43.68
CA TYR A 260 -8.55 -1.08 45.08
C TYR A 260 -9.49 -2.27 45.21
N THR A 261 -9.09 -3.26 46.00
CA THR A 261 -9.99 -4.30 46.46
C THR A 261 -10.74 -3.77 47.67
N THR A 262 -12.02 -4.10 47.77
CA THR A 262 -12.82 -3.92 48.99
C THR A 262 -12.32 -4.92 50.04
N ALA A 263 -11.12 -4.66 50.55
CA ALA A 263 -10.59 -5.28 51.76
C ALA A 263 -10.43 -4.15 52.77
N ASP A 264 -11.43 -4.12 53.67
CA ASP A 264 -11.72 -3.19 54.78
C ASP A 264 -12.26 -1.79 54.44
#